data_AF-A0A4Q9FP52-F1
#
_entry.id   AF-A0A4Q9FP52-F1
#
_cell.length_a   1.000
_cell.length_b   1.000
_cell.length_c   1.000
_cell.angle_alpha   90.00
_cell.angle_beta   90.00
_cell.angle_gamma   90.00
#
_symmetry.space_group_name_H-M   'P 1'
#
loop_
_entity.id
_entity.type
_entity.pdbx_description
1 polymer ?
#
loop_
_entity_poly.entity_id
_entity_poly.type
_entity_poly.pdbx_seq_one_letter_code
_entity_poly.pdbx_strand_id
1 'polypeptide(L)'
;MKKLAFAVTILICCINMKCESNEDDLIDASNLLIGNWSEVQYDKENITFKRQNSLPENTYGISFRAKGNLVERSSGWCGTPPLHFSDYNGTWELTENVITITQNHFPNNYVWRIISVTETELVVTKALSEQEQDYRILMSLFDDINELIDGIACENAEDWAFAPYGSKSCGGPQGYVAYPKSIDVEAFLEKVEIYTQAENEYNIKWSVFSTCDITPQPTAVVCENGFPILKY
;
A
#
# COMPACT_ATOMS: atom_id res chain seq x y z
N MET A 1 -64.50 -17.10 -66.82
CA MET A 1 -63.62 -15.95 -67.07
C MET A 1 -63.49 -15.15 -65.77
N LYS A 2 -62.24 -14.77 -65.46
CA LYS A 2 -61.77 -13.90 -64.35
C LYS A 2 -61.73 -14.51 -62.93
N LYS A 3 -60.49 -14.87 -62.59
CA LYS A 3 -59.90 -15.21 -61.28
C LYS A 3 -60.08 -14.04 -60.31
N LEU A 4 -60.25 -14.31 -59.01
CA LEU A 4 -59.69 -13.46 -57.96
C LEU A 4 -59.23 -14.36 -56.81
N ALA A 5 -57.90 -14.53 -56.71
CA ALA A 5 -57.26 -15.26 -55.63
C ALA A 5 -57.24 -14.36 -54.39
N PHE A 6 -57.76 -14.86 -53.27
CA PHE A 6 -57.71 -14.18 -51.98
C PHE A 6 -56.32 -14.40 -51.39
N ALA A 7 -55.42 -13.44 -51.60
CA ALA A 7 -54.09 -13.46 -51.01
C ALA A 7 -54.18 -13.07 -49.53
N VAL A 8 -54.01 -14.07 -48.66
CA VAL A 8 -53.79 -13.88 -47.22
C VAL A 8 -52.48 -13.13 -47.06
N THR A 9 -52.57 -11.84 -46.73
CA THR A 9 -51.40 -11.03 -46.42
C THR A 9 -51.16 -11.18 -44.93
N ILE A 10 -50.40 -12.20 -44.55
CA ILE A 10 -49.79 -12.30 -43.21
C ILE A 10 -48.81 -11.13 -43.11
N LEU A 11 -49.22 -10.07 -42.43
CA LEU A 11 -48.34 -9.00 -41.99
C LEU A 11 -47.47 -9.57 -40.87
N ILE A 12 -46.35 -10.18 -41.26
CA ILE A 12 -45.21 -10.45 -40.37
C ILE A 12 -44.71 -9.07 -39.92
N CYS A 13 -45.22 -8.65 -38.77
CA CYS A 13 -44.59 -7.61 -37.96
C CYS A 13 -43.30 -8.23 -37.43
N CYS A 14 -42.24 -8.19 -38.24
CA CYS A 14 -40.88 -8.42 -37.76
C CYS A 14 -40.60 -7.33 -36.73
N ILE A 15 -40.77 -7.74 -35.49
CA ILE A 15 -40.24 -7.19 -34.26
C ILE A 15 -38.82 -6.74 -34.55
N ASN A 16 -38.63 -5.45 -34.81
CA ASN A 16 -37.35 -4.78 -34.59
C ASN A 16 -37.39 -4.18 -33.19
N MET A 17 -37.67 -5.02 -32.18
CA MET A 17 -36.90 -4.86 -30.95
C MET A 17 -35.49 -5.26 -31.37
N LYS A 18 -34.63 -4.27 -31.57
CA LYS A 18 -33.23 -4.50 -31.25
C LYS A 18 -33.27 -4.94 -29.79
N CYS A 19 -33.14 -6.25 -29.59
CA CYS A 19 -32.68 -6.79 -28.33
C CYS A 19 -31.26 -6.25 -28.23
N GLU A 20 -31.13 -5.03 -27.69
CA GLU A 20 -29.92 -4.64 -27.03
C GLU A 20 -29.74 -5.73 -25.99
N SER A 21 -28.78 -6.63 -26.25
CA SER A 21 -28.34 -7.54 -25.21
C SER A 21 -27.83 -6.62 -24.12
N ASN A 22 -28.68 -6.35 -23.14
CA ASN A 22 -28.23 -6.00 -21.82
C ASN A 22 -27.38 -7.20 -21.39
N GLU A 23 -26.10 -7.18 -21.73
CA GLU A 23 -25.07 -7.74 -20.88
C GLU A 23 -25.13 -6.88 -19.61
N ASP A 24 -26.19 -7.08 -18.82
CA ASP A 24 -26.05 -7.00 -17.38
C ASP A 24 -24.96 -8.04 -17.12
N ASP A 25 -23.71 -7.60 -17.04
CA ASP A 25 -22.61 -8.36 -16.46
C ASP A 25 -23.08 -8.69 -15.03
N LEU A 26 -23.80 -9.81 -14.92
CA LEU A 26 -24.40 -10.25 -13.67
C LEU A 26 -23.25 -10.32 -12.68
N ILE A 27 -23.34 -9.51 -11.61
CA ILE A 27 -22.38 -9.54 -10.51
C ILE A 27 -22.21 -11.00 -10.13
N ASP A 28 -20.98 -11.49 -10.25
CA ASP A 28 -20.69 -12.88 -9.91
C ASP A 28 -20.83 -13.02 -8.39
N ALA A 29 -21.99 -13.51 -7.96
CA ALA A 29 -22.29 -13.70 -6.54
C ALA A 29 -21.33 -14.71 -5.88
N SER A 30 -20.64 -15.55 -6.66
CA SER A 30 -19.61 -16.47 -6.16
C SER A 30 -18.24 -15.80 -6.00
N ASN A 31 -17.98 -14.70 -6.70
CA ASN A 31 -16.76 -13.91 -6.57
C ASN A 31 -17.00 -12.43 -6.89
N LEU A 32 -17.32 -11.65 -5.86
CA LEU A 32 -17.56 -10.21 -5.99
C LEU A 32 -16.35 -9.44 -6.53
N LEU A 33 -15.12 -9.98 -6.51
CA LEU A 33 -13.96 -9.30 -7.08
C LEU A 33 -14.05 -9.18 -8.61
N ILE A 34 -14.69 -10.15 -9.28
CA ILE A 34 -14.86 -10.14 -10.73
C ILE A 34 -15.76 -8.96 -11.12
N GLY A 35 -15.28 -8.15 -12.06
CA GLY A 35 -15.95 -6.93 -12.51
C GLY A 35 -14.99 -5.81 -12.86
N ASN A 36 -15.56 -4.65 -13.21
CA ASN A 36 -14.82 -3.45 -13.56
C ASN A 36 -14.82 -2.48 -12.38
N TRP A 37 -13.65 -1.94 -12.05
CA TRP A 37 -13.41 -1.10 -10.87
C TRP A 37 -12.72 0.19 -11.29
N SER A 38 -13.27 1.35 -10.94
CA SER A 38 -12.72 2.67 -11.28
C SER A 38 -13.15 3.72 -10.24
N GLU A 39 -13.16 5.01 -10.59
CA GLU A 39 -13.46 6.14 -9.68
C GLU A 39 -12.64 6.08 -8.38
N VAL A 40 -11.32 5.97 -8.54
CA VAL A 40 -10.42 5.67 -7.43
C VAL A 40 -10.30 6.82 -6.44
N GLN A 41 -10.40 6.49 -5.15
CA GLN A 41 -10.14 7.38 -4.03
C GLN A 41 -8.98 6.83 -3.19
N TYR A 42 -8.04 7.71 -2.84
CA TYR A 42 -6.88 7.37 -2.03
C TYR A 42 -7.07 7.93 -0.62
N ASP A 43 -6.96 7.08 0.40
CA ASP A 43 -6.96 7.47 1.82
C ASP A 43 -5.82 6.78 2.55
N LYS A 44 -4.79 7.55 2.91
CA LYS A 44 -3.54 7.06 3.52
C LYS A 44 -2.91 5.91 2.72
N GLU A 45 -3.17 4.67 3.14
CA GLU A 45 -2.64 3.44 2.55
C GLU A 45 -3.69 2.65 1.74
N ASN A 46 -4.94 3.10 1.77
CA ASN A 46 -6.06 2.42 1.14
C ASN A 46 -6.39 3.06 -0.22
N ILE A 47 -6.77 2.19 -1.15
CA ILE A 47 -7.29 2.52 -2.47
C ILE A 47 -8.72 1.99 -2.52
N THR A 48 -9.67 2.89 -2.66
CA THR A 48 -11.10 2.54 -2.80
C THR A 48 -11.49 2.70 -4.26
N PHE A 49 -12.02 1.63 -4.84
CA PHE A 49 -12.61 1.61 -6.17
C PHE A 49 -14.12 1.48 -6.06
N LYS A 50 -14.83 2.06 -7.02
CA LYS A 50 -16.25 1.78 -7.25
C LYS A 50 -16.44 0.84 -8.42
N ARG A 51 -17.41 -0.05 -8.29
CA ARG A 51 -17.83 -0.92 -9.39
C ARG A 51 -18.40 -0.09 -10.53
N GLN A 52 -18.07 -0.48 -11.74
CA GLN A 52 -18.55 0.11 -12.99
C GLN A 52 -19.09 -0.98 -13.90
N ASN A 53 -20.01 -0.62 -14.80
CA ASN A 53 -20.46 -1.53 -15.84
C ASN A 53 -19.35 -1.80 -16.87
N SER A 54 -18.45 -0.82 -17.09
CA SER A 54 -17.27 -0.95 -17.95
C SER A 54 -16.16 -0.02 -17.46
N LEU A 55 -14.92 -0.26 -17.87
CA LEU A 55 -13.83 0.68 -17.58
C LEU A 55 -14.09 2.00 -18.33
N PRO A 56 -14.12 3.17 -17.66
CA PRO A 56 -14.28 4.45 -18.36
C PRO A 56 -12.99 4.85 -19.09
N GLU A 57 -13.08 5.57 -20.22
CA GLU A 57 -11.95 5.74 -21.15
C GLU A 57 -10.80 6.61 -20.60
N ASN A 58 -11.09 7.63 -19.81
CA ASN A 58 -10.13 8.69 -19.45
C ASN A 58 -9.82 8.72 -17.94
N THR A 59 -9.86 7.56 -17.29
CA THR A 59 -9.58 7.43 -15.85
C THR A 59 -8.89 6.11 -15.58
N TYR A 60 -8.19 6.06 -14.46
CA TYR A 60 -7.62 4.83 -13.96
C TYR A 60 -8.73 3.82 -13.61
N GLY A 61 -8.51 2.55 -13.93
CA GLY A 61 -9.42 1.48 -13.56
C GLY A 61 -8.83 0.10 -13.82
N ILE A 62 -9.43 -0.92 -13.23
CA ILE A 62 -8.97 -2.30 -13.32
C ILE A 62 -10.15 -3.25 -13.46
N SER A 63 -10.03 -4.25 -14.33
CA SER A 63 -11.05 -5.25 -14.62
C SER A 63 -10.52 -6.63 -14.27
N PHE A 64 -11.06 -7.22 -13.20
CA PHE A 64 -10.79 -8.61 -12.83
C PHE A 64 -11.78 -9.50 -13.57
N ARG A 65 -11.29 -10.37 -14.44
CA ARG A 65 -12.11 -11.28 -15.25
C ARG A 65 -11.92 -12.72 -14.80
N ALA A 66 -12.91 -13.56 -15.10
CA ALA A 66 -12.85 -14.98 -14.84
C ALA A 66 -11.60 -15.65 -15.46
N LYS A 67 -11.18 -16.77 -14.85
CA LYS A 67 -9.97 -17.54 -15.23
C LYS A 67 -8.67 -16.73 -15.10
N GLY A 68 -8.62 -15.77 -14.16
CA GLY A 68 -7.41 -15.03 -13.81
C GLY A 68 -6.97 -14.00 -14.86
N ASN A 69 -7.84 -13.57 -15.78
CA ASN A 69 -7.49 -12.54 -16.76
C ASN A 69 -7.70 -11.13 -16.18
N LEU A 70 -6.81 -10.20 -16.50
CA LEU A 70 -6.84 -8.82 -16.01
C LEU A 70 -6.75 -7.82 -17.17
N VAL A 71 -7.46 -6.71 -17.05
CA VAL A 71 -7.19 -5.48 -17.83
C VAL A 71 -7.03 -4.31 -16.88
N GLU A 72 -5.86 -3.66 -16.87
CA GLU A 72 -5.62 -2.40 -16.18
C GLU A 72 -5.65 -1.24 -17.19
N ARG A 73 -6.51 -0.25 -16.96
CA ARG A 73 -6.50 1.01 -17.71
C ARG A 73 -5.71 2.05 -16.96
N SER A 74 -4.63 2.54 -17.55
CA SER A 74 -3.75 3.51 -16.92
C SER A 74 -3.14 4.48 -17.93
N SER A 75 -2.78 5.67 -17.45
CA SER A 75 -1.96 6.63 -18.21
C SER A 75 -0.45 6.42 -18.02
N GLY A 76 -0.06 5.37 -17.28
CA GLY A 76 1.33 5.08 -16.94
C GLY A 76 1.90 6.00 -15.84
N TRP A 77 3.21 5.88 -15.61
CA TRP A 77 3.91 6.44 -14.45
C TRP A 77 4.19 7.95 -14.49
N CYS A 78 4.16 8.60 -15.67
CA CYS A 78 4.39 10.04 -15.76
C CYS A 78 3.74 10.66 -17.00
N GLY A 79 2.72 11.50 -16.81
CA GLY A 79 2.06 12.21 -17.90
C GLY A 79 1.94 13.69 -17.60
N THR A 80 2.44 14.53 -18.51
CA THR A 80 2.08 15.95 -18.56
C THR A 80 0.74 16.05 -19.31
N PRO A 81 -0.28 16.75 -18.79
CA PRO A 81 -1.57 16.85 -19.44
C PRO A 81 -1.48 17.32 -20.91
N PRO A 82 -2.35 16.80 -21.81
CA PRO A 82 -3.42 15.84 -21.55
C PRO A 82 -2.90 14.41 -21.33
N LEU A 83 -3.50 13.71 -20.36
CA LEU A 83 -3.19 12.30 -20.10
C LEU A 83 -3.82 11.42 -21.18
N HIS A 84 -3.05 10.46 -21.68
CA HIS A 84 -3.54 9.41 -22.58
C HIS A 84 -3.63 8.09 -21.82
N PHE A 85 -4.77 7.43 -21.87
CA PHE A 85 -5.01 6.15 -21.21
C PHE A 85 -4.89 4.99 -22.20
N SER A 86 -4.32 3.88 -21.75
CA SER A 86 -4.20 2.63 -22.50
C SER A 86 -4.65 1.45 -21.65
N ASP A 87 -5.08 0.39 -22.31
CA ASP A 87 -5.39 -0.90 -21.67
C ASP A 87 -4.14 -1.79 -21.66
N TYR A 88 -3.80 -2.28 -20.47
CA TYR A 88 -2.71 -3.19 -20.21
C TYR A 88 -3.28 -4.53 -19.78
N ASN A 89 -3.02 -5.56 -20.59
CA ASN A 89 -3.46 -6.92 -20.27
C ASN A 89 -2.50 -7.58 -19.29
N GLY A 90 -3.07 -8.36 -18.37
CA GLY A 90 -2.33 -9.12 -17.38
C GLY A 90 -3.10 -10.33 -16.88
N THR A 91 -2.60 -10.88 -15.78
CA THR A 91 -3.21 -11.95 -15.03
C THR A 91 -3.33 -11.58 -13.57
N TRP A 92 -4.26 -12.22 -12.88
CA TRP A 92 -4.40 -12.08 -11.44
C TRP A 92 -4.67 -13.43 -10.78
N GLU A 93 -4.21 -13.55 -9.54
CA GLU A 93 -4.48 -14.69 -8.67
C GLU A 93 -4.91 -14.16 -7.30
N LEU A 94 -5.82 -14.87 -6.63
CA LEU A 94 -6.27 -14.54 -5.29
C LEU A 94 -5.94 -15.70 -4.35
N THR A 95 -5.08 -15.43 -3.39
CA THR A 95 -4.75 -16.35 -2.30
C THR A 95 -5.16 -15.69 -0.99
N GLU A 96 -6.11 -16.30 -0.29
CA GLU A 96 -6.78 -15.71 0.88
C GLU A 96 -7.40 -14.34 0.54
N ASN A 97 -6.82 -13.24 1.05
CA ASN A 97 -7.22 -11.87 0.75
C ASN A 97 -6.13 -11.08 0.00
N VAL A 98 -5.13 -11.74 -0.58
CA VAL A 98 -4.06 -11.09 -1.35
C VAL A 98 -4.25 -11.36 -2.83
N ILE A 99 -4.41 -10.27 -3.59
CA ILE A 99 -4.46 -10.26 -5.04
C ILE A 99 -3.03 -10.08 -5.55
N THR A 100 -2.52 -11.07 -6.27
CA THR A 100 -1.27 -10.97 -7.03
C THR A 100 -1.61 -10.57 -8.45
N ILE A 101 -1.06 -9.45 -8.92
CA ILE A 101 -1.26 -8.94 -10.27
C ILE A 101 0.06 -9.03 -11.03
N THR A 102 0.00 -9.59 -12.24
CA THR A 102 1.13 -9.70 -13.17
C THR A 102 0.71 -9.15 -14.52
N GLN A 103 1.53 -8.30 -15.13
CA GLN A 103 1.21 -7.69 -16.42
C GLN A 103 2.46 -7.33 -17.23
N ASN A 104 2.22 -7.00 -18.50
CA ASN A 104 3.27 -6.66 -19.46
C ASN A 104 3.66 -5.17 -19.43
N HIS A 105 3.14 -4.39 -18.47
CA HIS A 105 3.43 -2.97 -18.27
C HIS A 105 4.00 -2.73 -16.88
N PHE A 106 4.78 -1.67 -16.68
CA PHE A 106 5.32 -1.34 -15.35
C PHE A 106 4.26 -0.67 -14.47
N PRO A 107 4.06 -1.11 -13.21
CA PRO A 107 4.76 -2.22 -12.55
C PRO A 107 4.29 -3.59 -13.07
N ASN A 108 5.26 -4.43 -13.43
CA ASN A 108 5.00 -5.74 -14.04
C ASN A 108 4.42 -6.76 -13.07
N ASN A 109 4.71 -6.62 -11.78
CA ASN A 109 4.18 -7.45 -10.71
C ASN A 109 3.92 -6.60 -9.48
N TYR A 110 2.74 -6.70 -8.89
CA TYR A 110 2.41 -6.06 -7.63
C TYR A 110 1.33 -6.85 -6.89
N VAL A 111 1.22 -6.59 -5.60
CA VAL A 111 0.31 -7.30 -4.70
C VAL A 111 -0.54 -6.32 -3.91
N TRP A 112 -1.84 -6.61 -3.86
CA TRP A 112 -2.82 -5.86 -3.09
C TRP A 112 -3.48 -6.76 -2.05
N ARG A 113 -3.68 -6.26 -0.84
CA ARG A 113 -4.49 -6.94 0.16
C ARG A 113 -5.90 -6.34 0.15
N ILE A 114 -6.91 -7.19 0.02
CA ILE A 114 -8.32 -6.82 0.12
C ILE A 114 -8.62 -6.48 1.58
N ILE A 115 -9.05 -5.25 1.82
CA ILE A 115 -9.62 -4.79 3.09
C ILE A 115 -11.11 -5.11 3.11
N SER A 116 -11.83 -4.82 2.01
CA SER A 116 -13.23 -5.20 1.83
C SER A 116 -13.59 -5.29 0.35
N VAL A 117 -14.58 -6.12 0.03
CA VAL A 117 -15.20 -6.18 -1.30
C VAL A 117 -16.71 -6.34 -1.14
N THR A 118 -17.47 -5.50 -1.84
CA THR A 118 -18.93 -5.50 -1.85
C THR A 118 -19.44 -5.48 -3.30
N GLU A 119 -20.77 -5.46 -3.47
CA GLU A 119 -21.39 -5.26 -4.78
C GLU A 119 -21.06 -3.90 -5.40
N THR A 120 -20.60 -2.91 -4.63
CA THR A 120 -20.39 -1.53 -5.14
C THR A 120 -18.98 -1.00 -4.93
N GLU A 121 -18.24 -1.53 -3.96
CA GLU A 121 -16.92 -1.01 -3.58
C GLU A 121 -15.90 -2.14 -3.39
N LEU A 122 -14.67 -1.86 -3.82
CA LEU A 122 -13.49 -2.67 -3.56
C LEU A 122 -12.47 -1.77 -2.84
N VAL A 123 -12.11 -2.14 -1.63
CA VAL A 123 -11.08 -1.44 -0.85
C VAL A 123 -9.87 -2.35 -0.73
N VAL A 124 -8.74 -1.89 -1.23
CA VAL A 124 -7.46 -2.60 -1.16
C VAL A 124 -6.39 -1.72 -0.53
N THR A 125 -5.34 -2.35 -0.04
CA THR A 125 -4.11 -1.69 0.39
C THR A 125 -2.89 -2.36 -0.22
N LYS A 126 -1.73 -1.70 -0.19
CA LYS A 126 -0.46 -2.32 -0.57
C LYS A 126 -0.22 -3.55 0.30
N ALA A 127 -0.07 -4.73 -0.30
CA ALA A 127 0.35 -5.89 0.47
C ALA A 127 1.85 -5.75 0.77
N LEU A 128 2.20 -5.78 2.05
CA LEU A 128 3.57 -5.76 2.53
C LEU A 128 4.06 -7.19 2.73
N SER A 129 5.32 -7.43 2.36
CA SER A 129 6.02 -8.65 2.78
C SER A 129 6.09 -8.74 4.30
N GLU A 130 6.25 -9.94 4.84
CA GLU A 130 6.41 -10.14 6.29
C GLU A 130 7.61 -9.32 6.82
N GLN A 131 8.69 -9.23 6.04
CA GLN A 131 9.85 -8.39 6.38
C GLN A 131 9.50 -6.90 6.46
N GLU A 132 8.75 -6.36 5.49
CA GLU A 132 8.30 -4.97 5.53
C GLU A 132 7.35 -4.70 6.72
N GLN A 133 6.53 -5.67 7.10
CA GLN A 133 5.67 -5.56 8.28
C GLN A 133 6.49 -5.51 9.58
N ASP A 134 7.43 -6.44 9.75
CA ASP A 134 8.33 -6.44 10.91
C ASP A 134 9.15 -5.15 10.98
N TYR A 135 9.64 -4.66 9.84
CA TYR A 135 10.37 -3.40 9.76
C TYR A 135 9.51 -2.20 10.17
N ARG A 136 8.22 -2.17 9.80
CA ARG A 136 7.29 -1.12 10.24
C ARG A 136 7.02 -1.16 11.74
N ILE A 137 6.92 -2.35 12.34
CA ILE A 137 6.81 -2.48 13.80
C ILE A 137 8.07 -1.90 14.46
N LEU A 138 9.24 -2.22 13.91
CA LEU A 138 10.50 -1.67 14.40
C LEU A 138 10.56 -0.13 14.30
N MET A 139 10.12 0.45 13.18
CA MET A 139 10.02 1.91 13.02
C MET A 139 9.07 2.53 14.05
N SER A 140 7.90 1.91 14.28
CA SER A 140 6.94 2.39 15.27
C SER A 140 7.52 2.41 16.68
N LEU A 141 8.32 1.41 17.06
CA LEU A 141 9.02 1.40 18.35
C LEU A 141 10.06 2.53 18.45
N PHE A 142 10.71 2.89 17.35
CA PHE A 142 11.64 4.01 17.32
C PHE A 142 10.92 5.36 17.40
N ASP A 143 9.79 5.50 16.71
CA ASP A 143 8.94 6.69 16.78
C ASP A 143 8.45 6.93 18.21
N ASP A 144 8.00 5.88 18.90
CA ASP A 144 7.65 5.89 20.32
C ASP A 144 8.77 6.44 21.23
N ILE A 145 10.04 6.17 20.91
CA ILE A 145 11.20 6.70 21.64
C ILE A 145 11.33 8.21 21.35
N ASN A 146 11.21 8.60 20.09
CA ASN A 146 11.36 9.99 19.67
C ASN A 146 10.23 10.88 20.21
N GLU A 147 9.00 10.37 20.29
CA GLU A 147 7.86 11.11 20.84
C GLU A 147 8.06 11.52 22.31
N LEU A 148 8.84 10.76 23.09
CA LEU A 148 9.16 11.12 24.48
C LEU A 148 10.14 12.29 24.62
N ILE A 149 10.93 12.56 23.57
CA ILE A 149 11.94 13.62 23.55
C ILE A 149 11.52 14.82 22.69
N ASP A 150 10.54 14.64 21.80
CA ASP A 150 10.11 15.66 20.86
C ASP A 150 9.53 16.89 21.57
N GLY A 151 9.77 18.07 20.99
CA GLY A 151 9.31 19.34 21.53
C GLY A 151 10.06 19.88 22.76
N ILE A 152 11.08 19.18 23.28
CA ILE A 152 11.89 19.66 24.42
C ILE A 152 13.15 20.37 23.91
N ALA A 153 13.26 21.67 24.18
CA ALA A 153 14.41 22.47 23.77
C ALA A 153 15.67 22.16 24.60
N CYS A 154 16.82 22.07 23.92
CA CYS A 154 18.13 21.99 24.56
C CYS A 154 18.68 23.40 24.81
N GLU A 155 18.63 23.85 26.05
CA GLU A 155 19.22 25.13 26.48
C GLU A 155 20.53 24.93 27.27
N ASN A 156 20.59 23.89 28.10
CA ASN A 156 21.75 23.55 28.89
C ASN A 156 22.10 22.07 28.71
N ALA A 157 23.34 21.79 28.27
CA ALA A 157 23.83 20.44 28.04
C ALA A 157 23.85 19.57 29.30
N GLU A 158 23.99 20.18 30.49
CA GLU A 158 23.98 19.44 31.76
C GLU A 158 22.62 18.81 32.08
N ASP A 159 21.55 19.33 31.50
CA ASP A 159 20.19 18.80 31.64
C ASP A 159 19.91 17.65 30.67
N TRP A 160 20.89 17.29 29.82
CA TRP A 160 20.78 16.22 28.85
C TRP A 160 21.75 15.09 29.15
N ALA A 161 21.37 13.90 28.70
CA ALA A 161 22.19 12.69 28.71
C ALA A 161 22.05 12.00 27.35
N PHE A 162 22.75 10.88 27.17
CA PHE A 162 22.62 10.06 25.98
C PHE A 162 22.66 8.57 26.32
N ALA A 163 21.99 7.76 25.52
CA ALA A 163 21.94 6.31 25.66
C ALA A 163 22.22 5.65 24.30
N PRO A 164 22.86 4.46 24.27
CA PRO A 164 22.93 3.65 23.06
C PRO A 164 21.53 3.15 22.68
N TYR A 165 21.26 3.02 21.39
CA TYR A 165 20.03 2.38 20.90
C TYR A 165 20.35 1.43 19.74
N GLY A 166 19.47 0.45 19.57
CA GLY A 166 19.52 -0.49 18.47
C GLY A 166 20.61 -1.55 18.61
N SER A 167 20.60 -2.50 17.70
CA SER A 167 21.56 -3.58 17.57
C SER A 167 22.03 -3.68 16.12
N LYS A 168 23.33 -3.58 15.90
CA LYS A 168 23.94 -3.93 14.61
C LYS A 168 24.06 -5.45 14.51
N SER A 169 23.83 -6.01 13.32
CA SER A 169 24.00 -7.46 13.06
C SER A 169 25.40 -8.01 13.41
N CYS A 170 26.42 -7.15 13.44
CA CYS A 170 27.80 -7.48 13.79
C CYS A 170 28.18 -7.18 15.25
N GLY A 171 27.24 -6.69 16.06
CA GLY A 171 27.45 -6.29 17.45
C GLY A 171 27.63 -4.79 17.64
N GLY A 172 27.28 -4.31 18.84
CA GLY A 172 27.26 -2.90 19.20
C GLY A 172 25.96 -2.18 18.82
N PRO A 173 25.75 -0.96 19.33
CA PRO A 173 24.54 -0.21 19.06
C PRO A 173 24.50 0.35 17.64
N GLN A 174 23.30 0.55 17.10
CA GLN A 174 23.13 1.30 15.84
C GLN A 174 23.62 2.73 16.00
N GLY A 175 23.29 3.36 17.13
CA GLY A 175 23.59 4.74 17.39
C GLY A 175 23.45 5.10 18.86
N TYR A 176 23.45 6.40 19.11
CA TYR A 176 23.17 6.98 20.41
C TYR A 176 22.09 8.05 20.24
N VAL A 177 21.20 8.14 21.22
CA VAL A 177 20.12 9.12 21.27
C VAL A 177 20.34 10.02 22.48
N ALA A 178 20.28 11.33 22.27
CA ALA A 178 20.30 12.31 23.35
C ALA A 178 18.89 12.47 23.92
N TYR A 179 18.77 12.55 25.24
CA TYR A 179 17.49 12.72 25.93
C TYR A 179 17.62 13.70 27.11
N PRO A 180 16.58 14.49 27.40
CA PRO A 180 16.58 15.40 28.54
C PRO A 180 16.36 14.61 29.83
N LYS A 181 17.05 14.97 30.92
CA LYS A 181 16.92 14.30 32.23
C LYS A 181 15.59 14.60 32.93
N SER A 182 14.79 15.51 32.38
CA SER A 182 13.50 15.93 32.93
C SER A 182 12.33 15.02 32.57
N ILE A 183 12.48 14.11 31.59
CA ILE A 183 11.45 13.14 31.24
C ILE A 183 11.42 11.98 32.24
N ASP A 184 10.45 11.07 32.09
CA ASP A 184 10.51 9.76 32.73
C ASP A 184 11.63 8.92 32.09
N VAL A 185 12.83 9.06 32.66
CA VAL A 185 14.05 8.41 32.14
C VAL A 185 13.93 6.89 32.20
N GLU A 186 13.26 6.34 33.20
CA GLU A 186 13.09 4.88 33.32
C GLU A 186 12.21 4.35 32.18
N ALA A 187 11.05 4.97 31.95
CA ALA A 187 10.16 4.61 30.85
C ALA A 187 10.82 4.82 29.46
N PHE A 188 11.62 5.88 29.30
CA PHE A 188 12.39 6.12 28.09
C PHE A 188 13.40 5.00 27.83
N LEU A 189 14.21 4.64 28.84
CA LEU A 189 15.24 3.61 28.70
C LEU A 189 14.64 2.22 28.47
N GLU A 190 13.48 1.91 29.07
CA GLU A 190 12.74 0.68 28.80
C GLU A 190 12.33 0.59 27.32
N LYS A 191 11.79 1.67 26.74
CA LYS A 191 11.45 1.71 25.30
C LYS A 191 12.68 1.55 24.40
N VAL A 192 13.81 2.16 24.77
CA VAL A 192 15.09 2.00 24.06
C VAL A 192 15.56 0.54 24.09
N GLU A 193 15.42 -0.15 25.23
CA GLU A 193 15.76 -1.57 25.36
C GLU A 193 14.84 -2.45 24.50
N ILE A 194 13.52 -2.20 24.53
CA ILE A 194 12.53 -2.91 23.70
C ILE A 194 12.86 -2.77 22.21
N TYR A 195 13.11 -1.56 21.72
CA TYR A 195 13.54 -1.32 20.34
C TYR A 195 14.83 -2.08 20.01
N THR A 196 15.82 -2.01 20.92
CA THR A 196 17.14 -2.64 20.73
C THR A 196 17.04 -4.16 20.61
N GLN A 197 16.20 -4.79 21.44
CA GLN A 197 15.93 -6.22 21.35
C GLN A 197 15.17 -6.56 20.05
N ALA A 198 14.13 -5.81 19.71
CA ALA A 198 13.34 -6.04 18.50
C ALA A 198 14.19 -5.92 17.23
N GLU A 199 15.11 -4.95 17.16
CA GLU A 199 16.02 -4.80 16.03
C GLU A 199 16.98 -5.99 15.92
N ASN A 200 17.49 -6.48 17.05
CA ASN A 200 18.35 -7.65 17.08
C ASN A 200 17.62 -8.90 16.54
N GLU A 201 16.37 -9.11 16.99
CA GLU A 201 15.52 -10.20 16.52
C GLU A 201 15.20 -10.07 15.02
N TYR A 202 14.88 -8.85 14.55
CA TYR A 202 14.69 -8.54 13.13
C TYR A 202 15.93 -8.89 12.29
N ASN A 203 17.12 -8.47 12.74
CA ASN A 203 18.38 -8.75 12.04
C ASN A 203 18.65 -10.25 11.90
N ILE A 204 18.39 -11.02 12.96
CA ILE A 204 18.55 -12.48 12.97
C ILE A 204 17.51 -13.13 12.04
N LYS A 205 16.23 -12.77 12.19
CA LYS A 205 15.12 -13.34 11.41
C LYS A 205 15.32 -13.16 9.92
N TRP A 206 15.76 -11.97 9.49
CA TRP A 206 15.88 -11.59 8.09
C TRP A 206 17.30 -11.67 7.53
N SER A 207 18.26 -12.19 8.31
CA SER A 207 19.68 -12.29 7.92
C SER A 207 20.24 -10.97 7.37
N VAL A 208 19.91 -9.87 8.05
CA VAL A 208 20.33 -8.52 7.66
C VAL A 208 21.83 -8.39 7.86
N PHE A 209 22.56 -8.01 6.81
CA PHE A 209 24.00 -7.74 6.89
C PHE A 209 24.25 -6.24 7.13
N SER A 210 25.19 -5.92 8.03
CA SER A 210 25.63 -4.55 8.34
C SER A 210 27.10 -4.36 7.92
N THR A 211 27.58 -3.12 7.83
CA THR A 211 28.90 -2.78 7.26
C THR A 211 30.09 -3.16 8.13
N CYS A 212 29.94 -3.77 9.31
CA CYS A 212 31.11 -4.07 10.16
C CYS A 212 31.51 -2.93 11.11
N ASP A 213 31.03 -1.71 10.85
CA ASP A 213 31.61 -0.50 11.45
C ASP A 213 31.23 -0.34 12.92
N ILE A 214 32.23 -0.03 13.74
CA ILE A 214 32.06 0.27 15.17
C ILE A 214 31.47 1.67 15.31
N THR A 215 30.33 1.79 15.99
CA THR A 215 29.77 3.10 16.37
C THR A 215 30.58 3.66 17.55
N PRO A 216 31.36 4.75 17.37
CA PRO A 216 32.06 5.37 18.50
C PRO A 216 31.07 5.88 19.53
N GLN A 217 31.40 5.80 20.81
CA GLN A 217 30.57 6.38 21.88
C GLN A 217 30.75 7.90 21.89
N PRO A 218 29.67 8.70 21.99
CA PRO A 218 29.78 10.13 22.21
C PRO A 218 30.51 10.45 23.51
N THR A 219 31.22 11.57 23.54
CA THR A 219 31.87 12.10 24.74
C THR A 219 31.01 13.11 25.49
N ALA A 220 30.07 13.78 24.81
CA ALA A 220 29.18 14.79 25.41
C ALA A 220 27.92 15.05 24.57
N VAL A 221 26.94 15.70 25.20
CA VAL A 221 25.85 16.43 24.52
C VAL A 221 26.23 17.92 24.52
N VAL A 222 25.93 18.63 23.43
CA VAL A 222 26.02 20.09 23.34
C VAL A 222 24.71 20.61 22.78
N CYS A 223 24.19 21.70 23.33
CA CYS A 223 23.01 22.36 22.78
C CYS A 223 23.41 23.33 21.65
N GLU A 224 22.93 23.09 20.43
CA GLU A 224 23.12 23.98 19.28
C GLU A 224 21.76 24.32 18.66
N ASN A 225 21.43 25.61 18.59
CA ASN A 225 20.14 26.11 18.06
C ASN A 225 18.89 25.47 18.70
N GLY A 226 18.95 25.16 20.00
CA GLY A 226 17.85 24.51 20.72
C GLY A 226 17.77 22.99 20.54
N PHE A 227 18.72 22.38 19.82
CA PHE A 227 18.78 20.94 19.59
C PHE A 227 19.95 20.29 20.34
N PRO A 228 19.77 19.07 20.88
CA PRO A 228 20.86 18.30 21.48
C PRO A 228 21.73 17.66 20.38
N ILE A 229 23.02 18.00 20.35
CA ILE A 229 24.01 17.46 19.41
C ILE A 229 25.00 16.58 20.15
N LEU A 230 25.16 15.33 19.70
CA LEU A 230 26.18 14.42 20.21
C LEU A 230 27.56 14.79 19.67
N LYS A 231 28.56 14.90 20.55
CA LYS A 231 29.97 15.07 20.18
C LYS A 231 30.71 13.75 20.34
N TYR A 232 31.50 13.38 19.35
CA TYR A 232 32.30 12.16 19.30
C TYR A 232 33.79 12.50 19.38
#